data_AF-A0A1B6MEE1-F1
#
_entry.id   AF-A0A1B6MEE1-F1
#
_cell.length_a   1.000
_cell.length_b   1.000
_cell.length_c   1.000
_cell.angle_alpha   90.00
_cell.angle_beta   90.00
_cell.angle_gamma   90.00
#
_symmetry.space_group_name_H-M   'P 1'
#
loop_
_entity.id
_entity.type
_entity.pdbx_description
1 polymer ?
#
loop_
_entity_poly.entity_id
_entity_poly.type
_entity_poly.pdbx_seq_one_letter_code
_entity_poly.pdbx_strand_id
1 'polypeptide(L)'
;LEKVRADHAVKESHSMAYDEMQKKGFQERQDSLTAKLVEREEALAIAERHLASLQEAVRLHNAEKKDKGEVDALKDQVKKMTDEVKSKQEHIVVGAQQVATLRTEVQKLQDTVLVLEEQAKIFQLDFEAERKARESVITEKERILEDLRHLMKRNTDLLKEVNDLRNNPPQENATPSEPGPSPRRQERTPSPPAPRPIQLRSRPRQFICPNSNCNLPFNSLEEVHQHVVACWDLQD
;
A
#
# COMPACT_ATOMS: atom_id res chain seq x y z
N LEU A 1 99.14 110.88 11.85
CA LEU A 1 98.93 109.74 12.78
C LEU A 1 97.45 109.44 13.01
N GLU A 2 96.58 110.45 13.15
CA GLU A 2 95.11 110.27 13.26
C GLU A 2 94.45 109.61 12.03
N LYS A 3 94.83 110.02 10.82
CA LYS A 3 94.25 109.49 9.57
C LYS A 3 94.48 107.97 9.39
N VAL A 4 95.65 107.47 9.81
CA VAL A 4 96.00 106.04 9.75
C VAL A 4 95.22 105.22 10.77
N ARG A 5 94.92 105.78 11.97
CA ARG A 5 94.04 105.12 12.95
C ARG A 5 92.59 105.07 12.48
N ALA A 6 92.11 106.13 11.84
CA ALA A 6 90.77 106.16 11.24
C ALA A 6 90.64 105.12 10.11
N ASP A 7 91.64 105.03 9.22
CA ASP A 7 91.65 104.03 8.14
C ASP A 7 91.73 102.58 8.66
N HIS A 8 92.42 102.33 9.78
CA HIS A 8 92.46 101.02 10.43
C HIS A 8 91.12 100.65 11.07
N ALA A 9 90.49 101.59 11.77
CA ALA A 9 89.18 101.38 12.39
C ALA A 9 88.08 101.12 11.33
N VAL A 10 88.15 101.77 10.17
CA VAL A 10 87.25 101.50 9.04
C VAL A 10 87.47 100.10 8.46
N LYS A 11 88.73 99.65 8.33
CA LYS A 11 89.05 98.28 7.87
C LYS A 11 88.59 97.22 8.85
N GLU A 12 88.77 97.43 10.16
CA GLU A 12 88.27 96.52 11.20
C GLU A 12 86.74 96.49 11.22
N SER A 13 86.08 97.63 11.10
CA SER A 13 84.62 97.69 10.98
C SER A 13 84.11 96.97 9.73
N HIS A 14 84.81 97.08 8.60
CA HIS A 14 84.44 96.39 7.37
C HIS A 14 84.71 94.87 7.47
N SER A 15 85.79 94.46 8.15
CA SER A 15 86.08 93.05 8.43
C SER A 15 85.03 92.42 9.35
N MET A 16 84.66 93.12 10.43
CA MET A 16 83.61 92.67 11.35
C MET A 16 82.25 92.60 10.65
N ALA A 17 81.90 93.58 9.83
CA ALA A 17 80.66 93.56 9.04
C ALA A 17 80.63 92.40 8.03
N TYR A 18 81.77 92.06 7.44
CA TYR A 18 81.91 90.90 6.56
C TYR A 18 81.75 89.58 7.31
N ASP A 19 82.39 89.44 8.48
CA ASP A 19 82.26 88.25 9.34
C ASP A 19 80.83 88.07 9.86
N GLU A 20 80.16 89.18 10.22
CA GLU A 20 78.76 89.17 10.66
C GLU A 20 77.82 88.79 9.52
N MET A 21 78.05 89.30 8.31
CA MET A 21 77.32 88.89 7.11
C MET A 21 77.51 87.40 6.79
N GLN A 22 78.74 86.88 6.91
CA GLN A 22 79.02 85.46 6.71
C GLN A 22 78.33 84.58 7.77
N LYS A 23 78.40 84.98 9.04
CA LYS A 23 77.69 84.29 10.15
C LYS A 23 76.19 84.29 9.94
N LYS A 24 75.61 85.42 9.54
CA LYS A 24 74.17 85.53 9.23
C LYS A 24 73.78 84.62 8.05
N GLY A 25 74.56 84.62 6.98
CA GLY A 25 74.31 83.72 5.84
C GLY A 25 74.53 82.23 6.15
N PHE A 26 75.32 81.90 7.17
CA PHE A 26 75.42 80.53 7.69
C PHE A 26 74.20 80.18 8.56
N GLN A 27 73.80 81.09 9.45
CA GLN A 27 72.63 80.94 10.30
C GLN A 27 71.34 80.77 9.48
N GLU A 28 71.12 81.60 8.46
CA GLU A 28 69.95 81.48 7.57
C GLU A 28 69.93 80.14 6.82
N ARG A 29 71.10 79.64 6.40
CA ARG A 29 71.22 78.30 5.79
C ARG A 29 70.92 77.20 6.80
N GLN A 30 71.39 77.34 8.03
CA GLN A 30 71.12 76.40 9.11
C GLN A 30 69.63 76.38 9.46
N ASP A 31 69.00 77.55 9.65
CA ASP A 31 67.56 77.68 9.95
C ASP A 31 66.71 77.13 8.79
N SER A 32 67.10 77.37 7.54
CA SER A 32 66.43 76.80 6.36
C SER A 32 66.50 75.26 6.33
N LEU A 33 67.65 74.69 6.67
CA LEU A 33 67.82 73.24 6.76
C LEU A 33 67.04 72.65 7.93
N THR A 34 67.00 73.34 9.08
CA THR A 34 66.20 72.95 10.23
C THR A 34 64.70 72.96 9.91
N ALA A 35 64.19 73.99 9.23
CA ALA A 35 62.79 74.05 8.81
C ALA A 35 62.43 72.91 7.84
N LYS A 36 63.31 72.60 6.88
CA LYS A 36 63.13 71.46 5.96
C LYS A 36 63.16 70.12 6.69
N LEU A 37 63.99 69.99 7.72
CA LEU A 37 64.04 68.78 8.55
C LEU A 37 62.71 68.57 9.27
N VAL A 38 62.18 69.62 9.92
CA VAL A 38 60.89 69.58 10.63
C VAL A 38 59.73 69.25 9.68
N GLU A 39 59.67 69.88 8.51
CA GLU A 39 58.64 69.59 7.50
C GLU A 39 58.70 68.11 7.04
N ARG A 40 59.92 67.56 6.91
CA ARG A 40 60.12 66.15 6.56
C ARG A 40 59.73 65.21 7.70
N GLU A 41 60.02 65.56 8.94
CA GLU A 41 59.60 64.81 10.13
C GLU A 41 58.07 64.80 10.26
N GLU A 42 57.41 65.94 10.03
CA GLU A 42 55.94 66.03 10.02
C GLU A 42 55.33 65.20 8.89
N ALA A 43 55.88 65.28 7.68
CA ALA A 43 55.44 64.47 6.54
C ALA A 43 55.62 62.96 6.82
N LEU A 44 56.73 62.58 7.47
CA LEU A 44 56.99 61.20 7.88
C LEU A 44 55.97 60.74 8.93
N ALA A 45 55.70 61.54 9.95
CA ALA A 45 54.69 61.23 10.97
C ALA A 45 53.28 61.10 10.38
N ILE A 46 52.94 61.89 9.35
CA ILE A 46 51.68 61.76 8.62
C ILE A 46 51.65 60.44 7.83
N ALA A 47 52.74 60.11 7.12
CA ALA A 47 52.85 58.88 6.36
C ALA A 47 52.76 57.63 7.25
N GLU A 48 53.39 57.65 8.44
CA GLU A 48 53.29 56.58 9.43
C GLU A 48 51.86 56.38 9.93
N ARG A 49 51.14 57.47 10.21
CA ARG A 49 49.71 57.40 10.57
C ARG A 49 48.87 56.81 9.44
N HIS A 50 49.10 57.21 8.19
CA HIS A 50 48.40 56.64 7.04
C HIS A 50 48.72 55.15 6.85
N LEU A 51 49.98 54.76 7.04
CA LEU A 51 50.40 53.35 6.96
C LEU A 51 49.69 52.51 8.03
N ALA A 52 49.64 52.99 9.28
CA ALA A 52 48.92 52.33 10.36
C ALA A 52 47.42 52.20 10.06
N SER A 53 46.79 53.24 9.51
CA SER A 53 45.37 53.17 9.10
C SER A 53 45.14 52.16 7.98
N LEU A 54 46.03 52.08 6.99
CA LEU A 54 45.93 51.09 5.91
C LEU A 54 46.13 49.66 6.43
N GLN A 55 47.08 49.47 7.35
CA GLN A 55 47.29 48.17 8.00
C GLN A 55 46.04 47.69 8.74
N GLU A 56 45.34 48.57 9.46
CA GLU A 56 44.09 48.19 10.13
C GLU A 56 42.97 47.91 9.13
N ALA A 57 42.84 48.70 8.05
CA ALA A 57 41.87 48.42 7.00
C ALA A 57 42.10 47.06 6.32
N VAL A 58 43.36 46.69 6.07
CA VAL A 58 43.71 45.36 5.56
C VAL A 58 43.36 44.27 6.58
N ARG A 59 43.61 44.50 7.87
CA ARG A 59 43.27 43.54 8.93
C ARG A 59 41.76 43.28 8.99
N LEU A 60 40.95 44.34 8.94
CA LEU A 60 39.49 44.24 8.94
C LEU A 60 38.97 43.52 7.69
N HIS A 61 39.45 43.90 6.51
CA HIS A 61 39.04 43.24 5.26
C HIS A 61 39.42 41.75 5.22
N ASN A 62 40.56 41.37 5.81
CA ASN A 62 40.93 39.97 5.93
C ASN A 62 40.01 39.20 6.91
N ALA A 63 39.58 39.84 8.01
CA ALA A 63 38.60 39.28 8.93
C ALA A 63 37.23 39.10 8.25
N GLU A 64 36.73 40.11 7.54
CA GLU A 64 35.47 40.03 6.79
C GLU A 64 35.49 38.93 5.72
N LYS A 65 36.63 38.76 5.02
CA LYS A 65 36.81 37.66 4.06
C LYS A 65 36.73 36.29 4.73
N LYS A 66 37.30 36.16 5.92
CA LYS A 66 37.25 34.91 6.69
C LYS A 66 35.80 34.61 7.11
N ASP A 67 35.11 35.60 7.69
CA ASP A 67 33.73 35.46 8.14
C ASP A 67 32.80 35.12 6.97
N LYS A 68 33.01 35.75 5.80
CA LYS A 68 32.27 35.42 4.58
C LYS A 68 32.47 33.97 4.15
N GLY A 69 33.70 33.46 4.21
CA GLY A 69 33.99 32.05 3.91
C GLY A 69 33.28 31.07 4.87
N GLU A 70 33.21 31.41 6.16
CA GLU A 70 32.47 30.63 7.16
C GLU A 70 30.95 30.66 6.89
N VAL A 71 30.39 31.82 6.53
CA VAL A 71 28.97 31.95 6.15
C VAL A 71 28.65 31.13 4.91
N ASP A 72 29.49 31.17 3.88
CA ASP A 72 29.29 30.39 2.65
C ASP A 72 29.34 28.87 2.96
N ALA A 73 30.28 28.42 3.80
CA ALA A 73 30.37 27.03 4.23
C ALA A 73 29.13 26.57 5.03
N LEU A 74 28.64 27.40 5.96
CA LEU A 74 27.42 27.11 6.72
C LEU A 74 26.18 27.08 5.81
N LYS A 75 26.12 27.97 4.82
CA LYS A 75 25.03 28.01 3.83
C LYS A 75 24.97 26.72 3.01
N ASP A 76 26.12 26.22 2.57
CA ASP A 76 26.21 24.93 1.85
C ASP A 76 25.79 23.76 2.74
N GLN A 77 26.17 23.78 4.03
CA GLN A 77 25.76 22.75 4.98
C GLN A 77 24.24 22.78 5.21
N VAL A 78 23.64 23.96 5.40
CA VAL A 78 22.19 24.12 5.56
C VAL A 78 21.45 23.63 4.32
N LYS A 79 21.95 23.96 3.12
CA LYS A 79 21.38 23.49 1.86
C LYS A 79 21.40 21.96 1.79
N LYS A 80 22.55 21.34 2.07
CA LYS A 80 22.69 19.87 2.09
C LYS A 80 21.71 19.23 3.07
N MET A 81 21.62 19.74 4.32
CA MET A 81 20.68 19.21 5.31
C MET A 81 19.22 19.40 4.86
N THR A 82 18.90 20.51 4.21
CA THR A 82 17.55 20.77 3.68
C THR A 82 17.19 19.77 2.59
N ASP A 83 18.12 19.48 1.67
CA ASP A 83 17.93 18.48 0.61
C ASP A 83 17.77 17.07 1.19
N GLU A 84 18.58 16.71 2.20
CA GLU A 84 18.46 15.43 2.92
C GLU A 84 17.13 15.27 3.65
N VAL A 85 16.66 16.34 4.33
CA VAL A 85 15.34 16.34 5.00
C VAL A 85 14.22 16.18 3.98
N LYS A 86 14.29 16.89 2.85
CA LYS A 86 13.31 16.79 1.78
C LYS A 86 13.26 15.37 1.20
N SER A 87 14.42 14.78 0.91
CA SER A 87 14.52 13.40 0.43
C SER A 87 13.91 12.40 1.44
N LYS A 88 14.26 12.52 2.73
CA LYS A 88 13.69 11.66 3.77
C LYS A 88 12.18 11.85 3.91
N GLN A 89 11.67 13.08 3.77
CA GLN A 89 10.24 13.36 3.79
C GLN A 89 9.51 12.69 2.63
N GLU A 90 10.08 12.71 1.42
CA GLU A 90 9.53 12.00 0.26
C GLU A 90 9.51 10.48 0.49
N HIS A 91 10.57 9.90 1.04
CA HIS A 91 10.60 8.49 1.43
C HIS A 91 9.55 8.11 2.48
N ILE A 92 9.33 8.98 3.48
CA ILE A 92 8.28 8.77 4.49
C ILE A 92 6.88 8.78 3.85
N VAL A 93 6.61 9.70 2.92
CA VAL A 93 5.32 9.77 2.22
C VAL A 93 5.08 8.51 1.39
N VAL A 94 6.08 8.06 0.62
CA VAL A 94 5.99 6.81 -0.15
C VAL A 94 5.78 5.61 0.77
N GLY A 95 6.53 5.53 1.88
CA GLY A 95 6.37 4.47 2.87
C GLY A 95 4.97 4.47 3.51
N ALA A 96 4.41 5.63 3.81
CA ALA A 96 3.06 5.76 4.36
C ALA A 96 1.99 5.27 3.36
N GLN A 97 2.15 5.57 2.07
CA GLN A 97 1.27 5.06 1.01
C GLN A 97 1.36 3.53 0.90
N GLN A 98 2.56 2.96 0.90
CA GLN A 98 2.75 1.50 0.87
C GLN A 98 2.08 0.81 2.07
N VAL A 99 2.23 1.38 3.27
CA VAL A 99 1.57 0.87 4.49
C VAL A 99 0.05 0.94 4.37
N ALA A 100 -0.51 2.00 3.79
CA ALA A 100 -1.95 2.13 3.56
C ALA A 100 -2.47 1.07 2.58
N THR A 101 -1.74 0.80 1.50
CA THR A 101 -2.07 -0.26 0.53
C THR A 101 -2.04 -1.62 1.20
N LEU A 102 -0.96 -1.96 1.91
CA LEU A 102 -0.84 -3.25 2.60
C LEU A 102 -1.94 -3.45 3.65
N ARG A 103 -2.32 -2.41 4.39
CA ARG A 103 -3.45 -2.48 5.34
C ARG A 103 -4.76 -2.83 4.63
N THR A 104 -5.01 -2.23 3.48
CA THR A 104 -6.20 -2.51 2.67
C THR A 104 -6.20 -3.94 2.16
N GLU A 105 -5.05 -4.46 1.71
CA GLU A 105 -4.91 -5.85 1.27
C GLU A 105 -5.11 -6.84 2.41
N VAL A 106 -4.52 -6.58 3.58
CA VAL A 106 -4.72 -7.40 4.79
C VAL A 106 -6.19 -7.44 5.18
N GLN A 107 -6.91 -6.30 5.12
CA GLN A 107 -8.34 -6.28 5.41
C GLN A 107 -9.13 -7.16 4.44
N LYS A 108 -8.86 -7.08 3.14
CA LYS A 108 -9.53 -7.93 2.13
C LYS A 108 -9.26 -9.42 2.36
N LEU A 109 -8.04 -9.77 2.73
CA LEU A 109 -7.68 -11.14 3.07
C LEU A 109 -8.40 -11.63 4.32
N GLN A 110 -8.50 -10.79 5.36
CA GLN A 110 -9.27 -11.11 6.57
C GLN A 110 -10.75 -11.35 6.27
N ASP A 111 -11.37 -10.49 5.46
CA ASP A 111 -12.75 -10.66 5.04
C ASP A 111 -12.95 -11.97 4.26
N THR A 112 -11.97 -12.33 3.42
CA THR A 112 -11.99 -13.59 2.64
C THR A 112 -11.87 -14.81 3.56
N VAL A 113 -10.98 -14.77 4.56
CA VAL A 113 -10.83 -15.83 5.56
C VAL A 113 -12.12 -16.02 6.33
N LEU A 114 -12.79 -14.95 6.77
CA LEU A 114 -14.07 -15.04 7.48
C LEU A 114 -15.15 -15.72 6.64
N VAL A 115 -15.25 -15.37 5.35
CA VAL A 115 -16.21 -16.01 4.43
C VAL A 115 -15.89 -17.49 4.25
N LEU A 116 -14.61 -17.84 4.05
CA LEU A 116 -14.19 -19.25 3.87
C LEU A 116 -14.40 -20.08 5.13
N GLU A 117 -14.15 -19.52 6.31
CA GLU A 117 -14.44 -20.18 7.59
C GLU A 117 -15.93 -20.46 7.75
N GLU A 118 -16.79 -19.52 7.38
CA GLU A 118 -18.23 -19.72 7.44
C GLU A 118 -18.71 -20.76 6.42
N GLN A 119 -18.18 -20.74 5.20
CA GLN A 119 -18.44 -21.79 4.21
C GLN A 119 -18.01 -23.17 4.70
N ALA A 120 -16.84 -23.27 5.34
CA ALA A 120 -16.36 -24.54 5.91
C ALA A 120 -17.30 -25.07 7.00
N LYS A 121 -17.83 -24.20 7.86
CA LYS A 121 -18.84 -24.59 8.87
C LYS A 121 -20.13 -25.07 8.23
N ILE A 122 -20.64 -24.37 7.21
CA ILE A 122 -21.85 -24.78 6.49
C ILE A 122 -21.65 -26.17 5.87
N PHE A 123 -20.54 -26.39 5.16
CA PHE A 123 -20.26 -27.70 4.58
C PHE A 123 -20.09 -28.80 5.63
N GLN A 124 -19.50 -28.49 6.79
CA GLN A 124 -19.42 -29.44 7.87
C GLN A 124 -20.82 -29.83 8.39
N LEU A 125 -21.70 -28.85 8.61
CA LEU A 125 -23.07 -29.09 9.06
C LEU A 125 -23.85 -29.92 8.03
N ASP A 126 -23.74 -29.56 6.75
CA ASP A 126 -24.40 -30.29 5.65
C ASP A 126 -23.88 -31.73 5.56
N PHE A 127 -22.56 -31.94 5.69
CA PHE A 127 -21.97 -33.26 5.69
C PHE A 127 -22.45 -34.12 6.87
N GLU A 128 -22.53 -33.54 8.07
CA GLU A 128 -23.05 -34.23 9.26
C GLU A 128 -24.53 -34.58 9.13
N ALA A 129 -25.33 -33.68 8.55
CA ALA A 129 -26.75 -33.91 8.27
C ALA A 129 -26.95 -35.03 7.25
N GLU A 130 -26.21 -34.99 6.13
CA GLU A 130 -26.26 -36.02 5.10
C GLU A 130 -25.81 -37.38 5.65
N ARG A 131 -24.77 -37.40 6.48
CA ARG A 131 -24.31 -38.62 7.15
C ARG A 131 -25.42 -39.22 8.01
N LYS A 132 -26.07 -38.43 8.86
CA LYS A 132 -27.20 -38.89 9.71
C LYS A 132 -28.37 -39.39 8.88
N ALA A 133 -28.72 -38.68 7.80
CA ALA A 133 -29.77 -39.10 6.88
C ALA A 133 -29.43 -40.45 6.22
N ARG A 134 -28.19 -40.61 5.77
CA ARG A 134 -27.71 -41.85 5.17
C ARG A 134 -27.71 -43.02 6.15
N GLU A 135 -27.26 -42.81 7.38
CA GLU A 135 -27.32 -43.82 8.45
C GLU A 135 -28.78 -44.24 8.69
N SER A 136 -29.72 -43.29 8.80
CA SER A 136 -31.14 -43.59 8.93
C SER A 136 -31.71 -44.41 7.76
N VAL A 137 -31.33 -44.08 6.53
CA VAL A 137 -31.76 -44.83 5.33
C VAL A 137 -31.22 -46.26 5.33
N ILE A 138 -29.98 -46.46 5.76
CA ILE A 138 -29.38 -47.80 5.89
C ILE A 138 -30.14 -48.61 6.93
N THR A 139 -30.42 -48.05 8.11
CA THR A 139 -31.18 -48.74 9.16
C THR A 139 -32.58 -49.11 8.69
N GLU A 140 -33.28 -48.21 8.00
CA GLU A 140 -34.62 -48.50 7.46
C GLU A 140 -34.56 -49.58 6.36
N LYS A 141 -33.54 -49.54 5.50
CA LYS A 141 -33.31 -50.58 4.49
C LYS A 141 -33.10 -51.95 5.16
N GLU A 142 -32.30 -52.03 6.22
CA GLU A 142 -32.07 -53.28 6.95
C GLU A 142 -33.37 -53.80 7.58
N ARG A 143 -34.17 -52.91 8.17
CA ARG A 143 -35.50 -53.26 8.70
C ARG A 143 -36.43 -53.83 7.63
N ILE A 144 -36.55 -53.15 6.48
CA ILE A 144 -37.39 -53.60 5.36
C ILE A 144 -36.93 -54.95 4.81
N LEU A 145 -35.63 -55.18 4.71
CA LEU A 145 -35.09 -56.47 4.26
C LEU A 145 -35.43 -57.59 5.24
N GLU A 146 -35.40 -57.31 6.54
CA GLU A 146 -35.79 -58.28 7.56
C GLU A 146 -37.29 -58.58 7.53
N ASP A 147 -38.14 -57.56 7.39
CA ASP A 147 -39.59 -57.73 7.21
C ASP A 147 -39.91 -58.56 5.96
N LEU A 148 -39.19 -58.31 4.86
CA LEU A 148 -39.33 -59.08 3.62
C LEU A 148 -38.97 -60.57 3.85
N ARG A 149 -37.89 -60.86 4.57
CA ARG A 149 -37.52 -62.26 4.91
C ARG A 149 -38.61 -62.94 5.72
N HIS A 150 -39.17 -62.26 6.73
CA HIS A 150 -40.28 -62.78 7.54
C HIS A 150 -41.52 -63.06 6.69
N LEU A 151 -41.90 -62.13 5.80
CA LEU A 151 -43.04 -62.30 4.91
C LEU A 151 -42.83 -63.46 3.92
N MET A 152 -41.64 -63.58 3.32
CA MET A 152 -41.30 -64.69 2.43
C MET A 152 -41.39 -66.04 3.15
N LYS A 153 -40.89 -66.13 4.40
CA LYS A 153 -40.99 -67.33 5.23
C LYS A 153 -42.45 -67.69 5.50
N ARG A 154 -43.25 -66.73 5.98
CA ARG A 154 -44.68 -66.94 6.24
C ARG A 154 -45.46 -67.35 4.99
N ASN A 155 -45.17 -66.73 3.84
CA ASN A 155 -45.80 -67.10 2.57
C ASN A 155 -45.44 -68.54 2.18
N THR A 156 -44.17 -68.91 2.33
CA THR A 156 -43.70 -70.29 2.10
C THR A 156 -44.40 -71.29 3.02
N ASP A 157 -44.57 -70.96 4.30
CA ASP A 157 -45.25 -71.81 5.28
C ASP A 157 -46.75 -71.96 4.97
N LEU A 158 -47.43 -70.87 4.60
CA LEU A 158 -48.84 -70.91 4.16
C LEU A 158 -49.01 -71.71 2.86
N LEU A 159 -48.08 -71.58 1.90
CA LEU A 159 -48.11 -72.38 0.67
C LEU A 159 -47.97 -73.87 0.97
N LYS A 160 -47.13 -74.25 1.95
CA LYS A 160 -47.04 -75.63 2.43
C LYS A 160 -48.36 -76.09 3.05
N GLU A 161 -48.94 -75.30 3.95
CA GLU A 161 -50.23 -75.61 4.60
C GLU A 161 -51.36 -75.80 3.58
N VAL A 162 -51.48 -74.89 2.60
CA VAL A 162 -52.47 -75.02 1.52
C VAL A 162 -52.22 -76.28 0.68
N ASN A 163 -50.96 -76.58 0.37
CA ASN A 163 -50.62 -77.78 -0.38
C ASN A 163 -50.88 -79.06 0.43
N ASP A 164 -50.61 -79.05 1.72
CA ASP A 164 -50.89 -80.16 2.64
C ASP A 164 -52.39 -80.41 2.75
N LEU A 165 -53.22 -79.37 2.89
CA LEU A 165 -54.68 -79.47 2.84
C LEU A 165 -55.20 -79.97 1.49
N ARG A 166 -54.54 -79.59 0.38
CA ARG A 166 -54.91 -80.05 -0.96
C ARG A 166 -54.57 -81.53 -1.18
N ASN A 167 -53.45 -82.00 -0.62
CA ASN A 167 -52.97 -83.37 -0.81
C ASN A 167 -53.50 -84.34 0.27
N ASN A 168 -53.87 -83.83 1.44
CA ASN A 168 -54.53 -84.53 2.54
C ASN A 168 -55.84 -83.80 2.90
N PRO A 169 -56.87 -83.87 2.05
CA PRO A 169 -58.16 -83.26 2.37
C PRO A 169 -58.67 -83.84 3.70
N PRO A 170 -59.23 -82.99 4.60
CA PRO A 170 -59.84 -83.48 5.82
C PRO A 170 -60.84 -84.58 5.49
N GLN A 171 -60.73 -85.74 6.14
CA GLN A 171 -61.80 -86.74 6.11
C GLN A 171 -63.00 -86.16 6.86
N GLU A 172 -63.84 -85.43 6.14
CA GLU A 172 -65.20 -85.12 6.57
C GLU A 172 -66.01 -86.43 6.55
N ASN A 173 -66.20 -87.01 7.72
CA ASN A 173 -67.37 -87.84 7.94
C ASN A 173 -68.62 -86.96 7.77
N ALA A 174 -69.47 -87.39 6.84
CA ALA A 174 -70.89 -87.08 6.65
C ALA A 174 -71.28 -85.74 5.98
N THR A 175 -71.65 -85.80 4.70
CA THR A 175 -73.04 -85.86 4.15
C THR A 175 -73.09 -85.12 2.80
N PRO A 176 -73.58 -85.71 1.70
CA PRO A 176 -73.70 -85.02 0.42
C PRO A 176 -74.99 -84.19 0.38
N SER A 177 -74.87 -82.89 0.14
CA SER A 177 -75.99 -82.03 -0.28
C SER A 177 -75.59 -81.26 -1.53
N GLU A 178 -76.59 -81.09 -2.38
CA GLU A 178 -76.60 -80.75 -3.80
C GLU A 178 -75.84 -79.49 -4.25
N PRO A 179 -75.58 -79.36 -5.58
CA PRO A 179 -74.76 -78.30 -6.13
C PRO A 179 -75.54 -76.97 -6.23
N GLY A 180 -75.18 -76.02 -5.38
CA GLY A 180 -75.61 -74.62 -5.48
C GLY A 180 -74.84 -73.86 -6.57
N PRO A 181 -75.49 -72.99 -7.36
CA PRO A 181 -74.87 -72.31 -8.49
C PRO A 181 -73.85 -71.28 -8.01
N SER A 182 -72.65 -71.39 -8.57
CA SER A 182 -71.53 -70.47 -8.41
C SER A 182 -71.88 -69.05 -8.90
N PRO A 183 -71.84 -68.00 -8.06
CA PRO A 183 -71.71 -66.66 -8.58
C PRO A 183 -70.23 -66.44 -8.88
N ARG A 184 -69.86 -66.57 -10.16
CA ARG A 184 -68.64 -65.95 -10.70
C ARG A 184 -68.75 -64.44 -10.47
N ARG A 185 -68.30 -63.97 -9.31
CA ARG A 185 -68.01 -62.56 -9.10
C ARG A 185 -66.77 -62.27 -9.95
N GLN A 186 -67.00 -61.78 -11.16
CA GLN A 186 -66.00 -61.06 -11.93
C GLN A 186 -65.62 -59.82 -11.12
N GLU A 187 -64.72 -59.99 -10.15
CA GLU A 187 -63.90 -58.87 -9.70
C GLU A 187 -62.96 -58.54 -10.85
N ARG A 188 -63.40 -57.58 -11.67
CA ARG A 188 -62.53 -56.81 -12.54
C ARG A 188 -61.57 -56.05 -11.64
N THR A 189 -60.47 -56.67 -11.27
CA THR A 189 -59.27 -55.93 -10.90
C THR A 189 -58.82 -55.19 -12.16
N PRO A 190 -58.71 -53.85 -12.16
CA PRO A 190 -58.07 -53.15 -13.25
C PRO A 190 -56.61 -53.60 -13.26
N SER A 191 -56.15 -54.11 -14.40
CA SER A 191 -54.74 -54.42 -14.62
C SER A 191 -53.86 -53.23 -14.19
N PRO A 192 -52.70 -53.46 -13.55
CA PRO A 192 -51.74 -52.39 -13.32
C PRO A 192 -51.41 -51.75 -14.67
N PRO A 193 -51.41 -50.41 -14.79
CA PRO A 193 -51.00 -49.79 -16.04
C PRO A 193 -49.56 -50.23 -16.33
N ALA A 194 -49.35 -50.72 -17.56
CA ALA A 194 -48.01 -51.02 -18.06
C ALA A 194 -47.09 -49.82 -17.78
N PRO A 195 -45.82 -50.03 -17.40
CA PRO A 195 -44.90 -48.94 -17.17
C PRO A 195 -44.78 -48.16 -18.48
N ARG A 196 -45.41 -46.98 -18.52
CA ARG A 196 -45.13 -46.02 -19.57
C ARG A 196 -43.63 -45.70 -19.42
N PRO A 197 -42.84 -45.75 -20.50
CA PRO A 197 -41.54 -45.10 -20.46
C PRO A 197 -41.83 -43.65 -20.10
N ILE A 198 -41.43 -43.23 -18.90
CA ILE A 198 -41.32 -41.82 -18.57
C ILE A 198 -40.24 -41.31 -19.50
N GLN A 199 -40.63 -40.91 -20.71
CA GLN A 199 -39.85 -39.93 -21.44
C GLN A 199 -39.96 -38.68 -20.58
N LEU A 200 -39.00 -38.51 -19.67
CA LEU A 200 -38.57 -37.20 -19.26
C LEU A 200 -38.24 -36.47 -20.56
N ARG A 201 -39.24 -35.79 -21.13
CA ARG A 201 -38.97 -34.60 -21.91
C ARG A 201 -38.43 -33.61 -20.90
N SER A 202 -37.14 -33.76 -20.60
CA SER A 202 -36.32 -32.70 -20.03
C SER A 202 -36.57 -31.50 -20.92
N ARG A 203 -37.37 -30.57 -20.43
CA ARG A 203 -37.54 -29.27 -21.05
C ARG A 203 -36.11 -28.75 -21.29
N PRO A 204 -35.72 -28.37 -22.52
CA PRO A 204 -34.37 -27.86 -22.74
C PRO A 204 -34.16 -26.73 -21.73
N ARG A 205 -33.07 -26.83 -20.95
CA ARG A 205 -32.74 -25.82 -19.94
C ARG A 205 -32.50 -24.52 -20.69
N GLN A 206 -33.48 -23.63 -20.65
CA GLN A 206 -33.36 -22.29 -21.19
C GLN A 206 -32.78 -21.42 -20.09
N PHE A 207 -31.67 -20.76 -20.38
CA PHE A 207 -31.06 -19.78 -19.50
C PHE A 207 -31.55 -18.40 -19.93
N ILE A 208 -31.79 -17.50 -18.97
CA ILE A 208 -32.32 -16.16 -19.24
C ILE A 208 -31.27 -15.15 -18.78
N CYS A 209 -31.11 -14.06 -19.55
CA CYS A 209 -30.24 -12.97 -19.16
C CYS A 209 -30.70 -12.36 -17.80
N PRO A 210 -29.78 -12.15 -16.83
CA PRO A 210 -30.10 -11.54 -15.54
C PRO A 210 -30.38 -10.02 -15.60
N ASN A 211 -30.15 -9.37 -16.74
CA ASN A 211 -30.49 -7.94 -16.89
C ASN A 211 -32.01 -7.77 -16.96
N SER A 212 -32.59 -7.00 -16.03
CA SER A 212 -34.04 -6.74 -15.98
C SER A 212 -34.64 -6.10 -17.24
N ASN A 213 -33.82 -5.43 -18.06
CA ASN A 213 -34.24 -4.84 -19.33
C ASN A 213 -34.06 -5.77 -20.53
N CYS A 214 -33.48 -6.97 -20.34
CA CYS A 214 -33.22 -7.95 -21.38
C CYS A 214 -33.73 -9.34 -20.96
N ASN A 215 -34.85 -9.79 -21.53
CA ASN A 215 -35.45 -11.10 -21.26
C ASN A 215 -35.15 -12.13 -22.36
N LEU A 216 -33.96 -12.06 -22.97
CA LEU A 216 -33.58 -12.99 -24.03
C LEU A 216 -33.32 -14.39 -23.47
N PRO A 217 -33.94 -15.44 -24.04
CA PRO A 217 -33.67 -16.83 -23.68
C PRO A 217 -32.53 -17.43 -24.52
N PHE A 218 -31.72 -18.26 -23.89
CA PHE A 218 -30.54 -18.90 -24.48
C PHE A 218 -30.54 -20.39 -24.20
N ASN A 219 -29.93 -21.17 -25.09
CA ASN A 219 -29.94 -22.63 -25.01
C ASN A 219 -28.68 -23.19 -24.33
N SER A 220 -27.67 -22.34 -24.09
CA SER A 220 -26.45 -22.70 -23.37
C SER A 220 -26.00 -21.59 -22.42
N LEU A 221 -25.25 -21.97 -21.39
CA LEU A 221 -24.67 -21.01 -20.42
C LEU A 221 -23.62 -20.11 -21.07
N GLU A 222 -22.89 -20.64 -22.06
CA GLU A 222 -21.86 -19.92 -22.81
C GLU A 222 -22.45 -18.75 -23.60
N GLU A 223 -23.59 -18.96 -24.27
CA GLU A 223 -24.31 -17.91 -24.99
C GLU A 223 -24.79 -16.79 -24.04
N VAL A 224 -25.28 -17.14 -22.84
CA VAL A 224 -25.65 -16.14 -21.83
C VAL A 224 -24.43 -15.36 -21.36
N HIS A 225 -23.32 -16.04 -21.09
CA HIS A 225 -22.10 -15.39 -20.59
C HIS A 225 -21.60 -14.34 -21.60
N GLN A 226 -21.53 -14.69 -22.89
CA GLN A 226 -21.14 -13.76 -23.94
C GLN A 226 -22.14 -12.61 -24.10
N HIS A 227 -23.44 -12.90 -23.99
CA HIS A 227 -24.48 -11.88 -24.07
C HIS A 227 -24.45 -10.89 -22.90
N VAL A 228 -24.27 -11.37 -21.65
CA VAL A 228 -24.31 -10.51 -20.45
C VAL A 228 -23.23 -9.44 -20.48
N VAL A 229 -22.03 -9.78 -20.97
CA VAL A 229 -20.93 -8.81 -21.12
C VAL A 229 -21.36 -7.67 -22.05
N ALA A 230 -21.89 -7.97 -23.23
CA ALA A 230 -22.37 -6.94 -24.16
C ALA A 230 -23.66 -6.23 -23.71
N CYS A 231 -24.53 -6.92 -22.97
CA CYS A 231 -25.83 -6.41 -22.53
C CYS A 231 -25.71 -5.43 -21.35
N TRP A 232 -24.63 -5.53 -20.57
CA TRP A 232 -24.32 -4.57 -19.51
C TRP A 232 -23.56 -3.34 -20.04
N ASP A 233 -22.78 -3.49 -21.11
CA ASP A 233 -22.02 -2.38 -21.73
C ASP A 233 -22.87 -1.42 -22.59
N LEU A 234 -24.16 -1.70 -22.81
CA LEU A 234 -25.10 -0.85 -23.57
C LEU A 234 -25.90 0.13 -22.68
N GLN A 235 -25.42 0.42 -21.46
CA GLN A 235 -26.03 1.39 -20.54
C GLN A 235 -25.45 2.82 -20.61
N ASP A 236 -24.67 3.13 -21.65
CA ASP A 236 -24.34 4.52 -22.03
C ASP A 236 -25.27 5.06 -23.12
#